data_AF-A0A449AJH6-F1
#
_entry.id   AF-A0A449AJH6-F1
#
_cell.length_a   1.000
_cell.length_b   1.000
_cell.length_c   1.000
_cell.angle_alpha   90.00
_cell.angle_beta   90.00
_cell.angle_gamma   90.00
#
_symmetry.space_group_name_H-M   'P 1'
#
loop_
_entity.id
_entity.type
_entity.pdbx_description
1 polymer ?
#
loop_
_entity_poly.entity_id
_entity_poly.type
_entity_poly.pdbx_seq_one_letter_code
_entity_poly.pdbx_strand_id
1 'polypeptide(L)'
;MKKEIFVAGGCFWGVEAYFSRIKGIESTAVYYINGGYEGVSYKDVCQISNHVEAVKLVYDDTIINERELFYLYLQIVDPYSLNKQGNDIGTQYRIGIYTNDPLTLNEFKTINNDFMLKQVKIIILNYFL
;
A
#
# COMPACT_ATOMS: atom_id res chain seq x y z
N MET A 1 7.00 19.78 -1.20
CA MET A 1 8.14 19.30 -2.03
C MET A 1 7.73 17.96 -2.60
N LYS A 2 8.15 17.66 -3.82
CA LYS A 2 7.74 16.44 -4.53
C LYS A 2 8.46 15.21 -3.96
N LYS A 3 7.68 14.18 -3.59
CA LYS A 3 8.16 12.90 -3.08
C LYS A 3 7.56 11.74 -3.87
N GLU A 4 8.18 10.57 -3.77
CA GLU A 4 7.68 9.34 -4.38
C GLU A 4 7.70 8.16 -3.41
N ILE A 5 6.73 7.27 -3.56
CA ILE A 5 6.66 6.00 -2.82
C ILE A 5 5.91 4.96 -3.64
N PHE A 6 6.20 3.68 -3.44
CA PHE A 6 5.40 2.59 -4.00
C PHE A 6 4.52 1.98 -2.91
N VAL A 7 3.25 1.77 -3.23
CA VAL A 7 2.30 1.09 -2.33
C VAL A 7 1.72 -0.14 -3.03
N ALA A 8 1.65 -1.26 -2.32
CA ALA A 8 1.00 -2.49 -2.74
C ALA A 8 -0.17 -2.78 -1.82
N GLY A 9 -1.33 -3.11 -2.39
CA GLY A 9 -2.59 -3.14 -1.63
C GLY A 9 -3.66 -4.03 -2.24
N GLY A 10 -3.26 -5.12 -2.91
CA GLY A 10 -4.15 -5.94 -3.73
C GLY A 10 -4.06 -5.57 -5.21
N CYS A 11 -5.15 -5.75 -5.97
CA CYS A 11 -5.19 -5.36 -7.38
C CYS A 11 -4.87 -3.87 -7.56
N PHE A 12 -3.78 -3.58 -8.28
CA PHE A 12 -3.29 -2.22 -8.46
C PHE A 12 -4.26 -1.25 -9.15
N TRP A 13 -5.27 -1.74 -9.88
CA TRP A 13 -6.25 -0.91 -10.59
C TRP A 13 -7.15 -0.18 -9.60
N GLY A 14 -7.57 -0.86 -8.54
CA GLY A 14 -8.35 -0.25 -7.47
C GLY A 14 -7.53 0.76 -6.68
N VAL A 15 -6.28 0.40 -6.35
CA VAL A 15 -5.35 1.26 -5.60
C VAL A 15 -5.02 2.53 -6.40
N GLU A 16 -4.69 2.40 -7.70
CA GLU A 16 -4.39 3.53 -8.58
C GLU A 16 -5.61 4.45 -8.75
N ALA A 17 -6.79 3.87 -9.02
CA ALA A 17 -8.02 4.65 -9.20
C ALA A 17 -8.43 5.41 -7.93
N TYR A 18 -8.08 4.89 -6.75
CA TYR A 18 -8.28 5.56 -5.47
C TYR A 18 -7.30 6.73 -5.31
N PHE A 19 -5.98 6.48 -5.40
CA PHE A 19 -4.97 7.52 -5.16
C PHE A 19 -4.95 8.64 -6.20
N SER A 20 -5.26 8.35 -7.46
CA SER A 20 -5.33 9.38 -8.53
C SER A 20 -6.37 10.47 -8.27
N ARG A 21 -7.29 10.27 -7.31
CA ARG A 21 -8.33 11.25 -6.94
C ARG A 21 -8.00 12.04 -5.67
N ILE A 22 -6.91 11.71 -4.98
CA ILE A 22 -6.53 12.34 -3.72
C ILE A 22 -5.81 13.66 -3.99
N LYS A 23 -6.27 14.73 -3.33
CA LYS A 23 -5.60 16.04 -3.41
C LYS A 23 -4.17 15.93 -2.87
N GLY A 24 -3.21 16.42 -3.65
CA GLY A 24 -1.78 16.34 -3.33
C GLY A 24 -1.05 15.19 -4.02
N ILE A 25 -1.77 14.20 -4.59
CA ILE A 25 -1.20 13.25 -5.55
C ILE A 25 -1.08 13.95 -6.90
N GLU A 26 0.13 14.01 -7.44
CA GLU A 26 0.42 14.63 -8.73
C GLU A 26 0.33 13.62 -9.88
N SER A 27 0.76 12.39 -9.65
CA SER A 27 0.67 11.31 -10.65
C SER A 27 0.72 9.93 -10.00
N THR A 28 0.11 8.96 -10.68
CA THR A 28 0.15 7.54 -10.34
C THR A 28 0.60 6.72 -11.53
N ALA A 29 1.23 5.57 -11.27
CA ALA A 29 1.52 4.57 -12.30
C ALA A 29 1.66 3.18 -11.67
N VAL A 30 1.20 2.15 -12.37
CA VAL A 30 1.29 0.74 -11.93
C VAL A 30 2.61 0.08 -12.29
N TYR A 31 3.10 -0.80 -11.41
CA TYR A 31 4.35 -1.54 -11.57
C TYR A 31 4.25 -2.95 -10.99
N TYR A 32 5.10 -3.84 -11.50
CA TYR A 32 5.47 -5.09 -10.83
C TYR A 32 6.84 -4.92 -10.22
N ILE A 33 6.95 -5.02 -8.89
CA ILE A 33 8.22 -4.77 -8.17
C ILE A 33 8.54 -5.91 -7.21
N ASN A 34 9.74 -5.88 -6.63
CA ASN A 34 10.13 -6.72 -5.49
C ASN A 34 10.01 -8.26 -5.73
N GLY A 35 10.27 -8.71 -6.97
CA GLY A 35 10.35 -10.14 -7.31
C GLY A 35 11.76 -10.65 -7.59
N GLY A 36 12.78 -9.79 -7.56
CA GLY A 36 14.21 -10.16 -7.62
C GLY A 36 14.85 -10.14 -9.02
N TYR A 37 14.10 -9.81 -10.07
CA TYR A 37 14.61 -9.63 -11.43
C TYR A 37 13.77 -8.62 -12.22
N GLU A 38 14.28 -8.11 -13.33
CA GLU A 38 13.57 -7.12 -14.17
C GLU A 38 12.88 -7.76 -15.39
N GLY A 39 12.07 -6.98 -16.11
CA GLY A 39 11.47 -7.42 -17.38
C GLY A 39 10.33 -8.43 -17.24
N VAL A 40 9.70 -8.50 -16.07
CA VAL A 40 8.58 -9.41 -15.79
C VAL A 40 7.32 -9.02 -16.58
N SER A 41 6.62 -10.00 -17.14
CA SER A 41 5.32 -9.80 -17.77
C SER A 41 4.18 -10.07 -16.80
N TYR A 42 2.98 -9.57 -17.11
CA TYR A 42 1.76 -9.89 -16.34
C TYR A 42 1.54 -11.40 -16.21
N LYS A 43 1.80 -12.16 -17.28
CA LYS A 43 1.66 -13.62 -17.26
C LYS A 43 2.61 -14.28 -16.26
N ASP A 44 3.83 -13.78 -16.12
CA ASP A 44 4.80 -14.29 -15.16
C ASP A 44 4.35 -13.99 -13.72
N VAL A 45 3.77 -12.80 -13.50
CA VAL A 45 3.22 -12.37 -12.20
C VAL A 45 2.03 -13.23 -11.78
N CYS A 46 1.14 -13.60 -12.70
CA CYS A 46 0.03 -14.50 -12.41
C CYS A 46 0.47 -15.95 -12.09
N GLN A 47 1.73 -16.31 -12.35
CA GLN A 47 2.29 -17.63 -12.04
C GLN A 47 3.09 -17.58 -10.74
N ILE A 48 4.42 -17.47 -10.82
CA ILE A 48 5.32 -17.42 -9.66
C ILE A 48 6.56 -16.58 -10.02
N SER A 49 6.39 -15.26 -10.15
CA SER A 49 7.52 -14.33 -10.32
C SER A 49 7.98 -13.69 -9.01
N ASN A 50 7.26 -13.94 -7.91
CA ASN A 50 7.42 -13.28 -6.61
C ASN A 50 7.26 -11.74 -6.62
N HIS A 51 6.95 -11.14 -7.77
CA HIS A 51 6.67 -9.71 -7.85
C HIS A 51 5.37 -9.36 -7.13
N VAL A 52 5.21 -8.10 -6.77
CA VAL A 52 3.98 -7.53 -6.22
C VAL A 52 3.40 -6.53 -7.19
N GLU A 53 2.07 -6.48 -7.28
CA GLU A 53 1.36 -5.36 -7.89
C GLU A 53 1.48 -4.14 -6.98
N ALA A 54 2.11 -3.09 -7.48
CA ALA A 54 2.31 -1.85 -6.75
C ALA A 54 1.94 -0.64 -7.60
N VAL A 55 1.59 0.44 -6.93
CA VAL A 55 1.35 1.76 -7.52
C VAL A 55 2.45 2.70 -7.06
N LYS A 56 3.17 3.29 -8.00
CA LYS A 56 4.04 4.44 -7.74
C LYS A 56 3.17 5.65 -7.53
N LEU A 57 3.28 6.27 -6.37
CA LEU A 57 2.66 7.54 -6.03
C LEU A 57 3.70 8.63 -6.08
N VAL A 58 3.37 9.72 -6.75
CA VAL A 58 4.16 10.94 -6.75
C VAL A 58 3.28 12.04 -6.17
N TYR A 59 3.74 12.68 -5.11
CA TYR A 59 2.91 13.58 -4.30
C TYR A 59 3.67 14.81 -3.82
N ASP A 60 2.94 15.90 -3.56
CA ASP A 60 3.47 17.10 -2.92
C ASP A 60 3.25 17.04 -1.41
N ASP A 61 4.34 16.83 -0.68
CA ASP A 61 4.38 16.72 0.78
C ASP A 61 3.99 18.03 1.52
N THR A 62 3.79 19.13 0.79
CA THR A 62 3.22 20.36 1.36
C THR A 62 1.68 20.38 1.34
N ILE A 63 1.07 19.48 0.57
CA ILE A 63 -0.38 19.35 0.41
C ILE A 63 -0.91 18.11 1.13
N ILE A 64 -0.20 16.99 1.02
CA ILE A 64 -0.52 15.73 1.71
C ILE A 64 0.77 15.17 2.32
N ASN A 65 0.80 15.09 3.65
CA ASN A 65 1.98 14.57 4.34
C ASN A 65 1.97 13.03 4.42
N GLU A 66 3.11 12.43 4.74
CA GLU A 66 3.28 10.97 4.88
C GLU A 66 2.28 10.35 5.86
N ARG A 67 1.98 11.03 6.97
CA ARG A 67 0.99 10.55 7.94
C ARG A 67 -0.38 10.40 7.31
N GLU A 68 -0.90 11.44 6.67
CA GLU A 68 -2.20 11.41 5.98
C GLU A 68 -2.20 10.36 4.86
N LEU A 69 -1.14 10.31 4.05
CA LEU A 69 -0.99 9.33 2.98
C LEU A 69 -1.07 7.89 3.49
N PHE A 70 -0.34 7.57 4.56
CA PHE A 70 -0.33 6.22 5.14
C PHE A 70 -1.65 5.87 5.83
N TYR A 71 -2.31 6.83 6.46
CA TYR A 71 -3.67 6.61 6.98
C TYR A 71 -4.67 6.29 5.85
N LEU A 72 -4.63 7.02 4.74
CA LEU A 72 -5.50 6.75 3.57
C LEU A 72 -5.19 5.38 2.95
N TYR A 73 -3.92 5.01 2.82
CA TYR A 73 -3.51 3.67 2.40
C TYR A 73 -4.08 2.58 3.31
N LEU A 74 -3.93 2.72 4.63
CA LEU A 74 -4.41 1.74 5.61
C LEU A 74 -5.94 1.61 5.66
N GLN A 75 -6.69 2.59 5.14
CA GLN A 75 -8.15 2.51 5.03
C GLN A 75 -8.64 1.62 3.89
N ILE A 76 -7.83 1.41 2.86
CA ILE A 76 -8.24 0.66 1.66
C ILE A 76 -7.65 -0.75 1.58
N VAL A 77 -6.79 -1.12 2.53
CA VAL A 77 -6.21 -2.46 2.64
C VAL A 77 -6.69 -3.14 3.91
N ASP A 78 -6.79 -4.47 3.87
CA ASP A 78 -6.89 -5.31 5.06
C ASP A 78 -5.48 -5.65 5.57
N PRO A 79 -5.01 -5.02 6.67
CA PRO A 79 -3.66 -5.22 7.18
C PRO A 79 -3.43 -6.58 7.85
N TYR A 80 -4.49 -7.36 8.08
CA TYR A 80 -4.42 -8.70 8.68
C TYR A 80 -4.35 -9.81 7.62
N SER A 81 -4.61 -9.48 6.35
CA SER A 81 -4.66 -10.44 5.26
C SER A 81 -3.27 -10.69 4.67
N LEU A 82 -2.76 -11.91 4.84
CA LEU A 82 -1.49 -12.33 4.26
C LEU A 82 -1.68 -12.77 2.80
N ASN A 83 -0.92 -12.16 1.88
CA ASN A 83 -0.89 -12.53 0.45
C ASN A 83 -2.29 -12.59 -0.21
N LYS A 84 -3.17 -11.67 0.19
CA LYS A 84 -4.56 -11.60 -0.27
C LYS A 84 -5.14 -10.22 0.01
N GLN A 85 -6.04 -9.76 -0.87
CA GLN A 85 -6.97 -8.65 -0.60
C GLN A 85 -8.32 -8.96 -1.25
N GLY A 86 -9.41 -8.93 -0.48
CA GLY A 86 -10.73 -9.31 -1.00
C GLY A 86 -10.75 -10.73 -1.58
N ASN A 87 -11.09 -10.88 -2.86
CA ASN A 87 -11.06 -12.16 -3.57
C ASN A 87 -9.76 -12.40 -4.34
N ASP A 88 -8.85 -11.42 -4.38
CA ASP A 88 -7.56 -11.52 -5.05
C ASP A 88 -6.56 -12.25 -4.14
N ILE A 89 -6.17 -13.47 -4.53
CA ILE A 89 -5.35 -14.38 -3.72
C ILE A 89 -4.03 -14.63 -4.42
N GLY A 90 -2.93 -14.44 -3.69
CA GLY A 90 -1.58 -14.69 -4.18
C GLY A 90 -0.56 -13.68 -3.65
N THR A 91 0.72 -14.06 -3.66
CA THR A 91 1.79 -13.18 -3.16
C THR A 91 1.86 -11.86 -3.92
N GLN A 92 1.45 -11.82 -5.18
CA GLN A 92 1.36 -10.60 -5.97
C GLN A 92 0.37 -9.55 -5.43
N TYR A 93 -0.57 -9.98 -4.60
CA TYR A 93 -1.58 -9.11 -3.95
C TYR A 93 -1.26 -8.83 -2.49
N ARG A 94 -0.05 -9.17 -2.02
CA ARG A 94 0.41 -8.81 -0.67
C ARG A 94 0.45 -7.30 -0.52
N ILE A 95 0.27 -6.86 0.72
CA ILE A 95 0.31 -5.43 1.05
C ILE A 95 1.74 -5.00 1.41
N GLY A 96 2.03 -3.72 1.23
CA GLY A 96 3.31 -3.15 1.66
C GLY A 96 3.55 -1.76 1.11
N ILE A 97 4.49 -1.06 1.74
CA ILE A 97 5.09 0.14 1.16
C ILE A 97 6.54 -0.15 0.78
N TYR A 98 7.03 0.47 -0.29
CA TYR A 98 8.41 0.34 -0.74
C TYR A 98 9.00 1.73 -0.99
N THR A 99 10.10 2.00 -0.29
CA THR A 99 10.85 3.25 -0.34
C THR A 99 12.31 2.96 -0.03
N ASN A 100 13.20 3.80 -0.56
CA ASN A 100 14.62 3.79 -0.21
C ASN A 100 14.92 4.72 0.99
N ASP A 101 13.94 5.46 1.49
CA ASP A 101 14.08 6.34 2.65
C ASP A 101 13.78 5.59 3.96
N PRO A 102 14.78 5.36 4.83
CA PRO A 102 14.57 4.69 6.11
C PRO A 102 13.67 5.48 7.07
N LEU A 103 13.60 6.81 6.95
CA LEU A 103 12.76 7.65 7.80
C LEU A 103 11.29 7.42 7.48
N THR A 104 10.92 7.47 6.20
CA THR A 104 9.58 7.12 5.70
C THR A 104 9.17 5.72 6.12
N LEU A 105 10.08 4.74 6.06
CA LEU A 105 9.80 3.38 6.50
C LEU A 105 9.52 3.30 8.02
N ASN A 106 10.26 4.05 8.83
CA ASN A 106 10.05 4.09 10.28
C ASN A 106 8.76 4.83 10.66
N GLU A 107 8.42 5.90 9.93
CA GLU A 107 7.17 6.62 10.09
C GLU A 107 5.97 5.72 9.77
N PHE A 108 6.02 4.99 8.66
CA PHE A 108 4.99 4.00 8.32
C PHE A 108 4.83 2.92 9.39
N LYS A 109 5.94 2.34 9.89
CA LYS A 109 5.88 1.34 10.98
C LYS A 109 5.15 1.88 12.21
N THR A 110 5.45 3.13 12.59
CA THR A 110 4.81 3.80 13.72
C THR A 110 3.31 3.95 13.48
N ILE A 111 2.92 4.49 12.33
CA ILE A 111 1.51 4.74 11.98
C ILE A 111 0.73 3.42 11.85
N ASN A 112 1.33 2.40 11.23
CA ASN A 112 0.72 1.08 11.10
C ASN A 112 0.45 0.48 12.48
N ASN A 113 1.41 0.53 13.40
CA ASN A 113 1.21 0.04 14.76
C ASN A 113 0.07 0.79 15.48
N ASP A 114 0.04 2.11 15.38
CA ASP A 114 -1.03 2.93 15.96
C ASP A 114 -2.42 2.59 15.38
N PHE A 115 -2.48 2.38 14.06
CA PHE A 115 -3.72 2.03 13.35
C PHE A 115 -4.24 0.65 13.79
N MET A 116 -3.35 -0.34 13.85
CA MET A 116 -3.70 -1.70 14.30
C MET A 116 -4.18 -1.73 15.75
N LEU A 117 -3.52 -0.99 16.65
CA LEU A 117 -3.95 -0.88 18.04
C LEU A 117 -5.33 -0.23 18.19
N LYS A 118 -5.64 0.78 17.36
CA LYS A 118 -6.98 1.39 17.33
C LYS A 118 -8.04 0.41 16.84
N GLN A 119 -7.77 -0.36 15.79
CA GLN A 119 -8.71 -1.37 15.30
C GLN A 119 -8.98 -2.45 16.35
N VAL A 120 -7.93 -2.96 17.03
CA VAL A 120 -8.10 -3.93 18.11
C VAL A 120 -9.00 -3.39 19.22
N LYS A 121 -8.80 -2.13 19.65
CA LYS A 121 -9.68 -1.50 20.65
C LYS A 121 -11.14 -1.42 20.18
N ILE A 122 -11.38 -1.07 18.93
CA ILE A 122 -12.73 -1.01 18.34
C ILE A 122 -13.37 -2.41 18.33
N ILE A 123 -12.63 -3.42 17.89
CA ILE A 123 -13.10 -4.82 17.87
C ILE A 123 -13.49 -5.25 19.29
N ILE A 124 -12.62 -5.03 20.27
CA ILE A 124 -12.89 -5.37 21.68
C ILE A 124 -14.17 -4.68 22.17
N LEU A 125 -14.34 -3.37 21.93
CA LEU A 125 -15.54 -2.64 22.33
C LEU A 125 -16.82 -3.23 21.72
N ASN A 126 -16.77 -3.65 20.46
CA ASN A 126 -17.91 -4.26 19.78
C ASN A 126 -18.28 -5.66 20.33
N TYR A 127 -17.37 -6.36 21.01
CA TYR A 127 -17.67 -7.64 21.67
C TYR A 127 -18.27 -7.48 23.08
N PHE A 128 -18.21 -6.27 23.66
CA PHE A 128 -18.72 -5.98 25.01
C PHE A 128 -20.04 -5.18 25.01
N LEU A 129 -20.62 -4.90 23.83
CA LEU A 129 -21.93 -4.26 23.63
C LEU A 129 -22.92 -5.26 23.03
#